data_AF-A0A225WI59-F1
#
_entry.id   AF-A0A225WI59-F1
#
_cell.length_a   1.000
_cell.length_b   1.000
_cell.length_c   1.000
_cell.angle_alpha   90.00
_cell.angle_beta   90.00
_cell.angle_gamma   90.00
#
_symmetry.space_group_name_H-M   'P 1'
#
loop_
_entity.id
_entity.type
_entity.pdbx_description
1 polymer ?
#
loop_
_entity_poly.entity_id
_entity_poly.type
_entity_poly.pdbx_seq_one_letter_code
_entity_poly.pdbx_strand_id
1 'polypeptide(L)'
;MKVGDFYAYHLFTRKEQYSILHLSSRLFQQWCVEMYVKIELQRLRFIKLHQATLRADLYRGVIDAFFHDGNLGKVERFVLLPPSFTGGEKHMRKQYYDSMAIVRGVGKPNLFITITCNPEWNEIKEAIPDCPDLVTRAFKLKLNAIKDDIVKKKIFGNVWPLTYVIEFQKRGLPHAYMTVKLTEEPSPKRPENYDKFVCAELPDPNLHPQLYETISKNMMHGPCGLLNPKAPCMKDSVCSKGYLKISDQTQHLTIVVTLDIEGVIKG
;
A
#
# COMPACT_ATOMS: atom_id res chain seq x y z
N MET A 1 18.63 1.15 -23.85
CA MET A 1 18.28 0.73 -22.47
C MET A 1 17.93 1.98 -21.67
N LYS A 2 16.76 2.06 -21.02
CA LYS A 2 16.45 3.22 -20.18
C LYS A 2 17.31 3.16 -18.92
N VAL A 3 17.70 4.31 -18.38
CA VAL A 3 18.52 4.40 -17.15
C VAL A 3 17.88 3.64 -15.98
N GLY A 4 16.54 3.67 -15.88
CA GLY A 4 15.80 2.90 -14.89
C GLY A 4 15.94 1.38 -15.06
N ASP A 5 15.92 0.87 -16.29
CA ASP A 5 16.04 -0.56 -16.57
C ASP A 5 17.44 -1.07 -16.18
N PHE A 6 18.47 -0.25 -16.41
CA PHE A 6 19.84 -0.55 -16.00
C PHE A 6 19.98 -0.67 -14.47
N TYR A 7 19.46 0.30 -13.71
CA TYR A 7 19.54 0.22 -12.25
C TYR A 7 18.65 -0.89 -11.68
N ALA A 8 17.47 -1.11 -12.27
CA ALA A 8 16.60 -2.22 -11.89
C ALA A 8 17.30 -3.57 -12.05
N TYR A 9 18.10 -3.76 -13.12
CA TYR A 9 18.88 -4.97 -13.33
C TYR A 9 19.87 -5.27 -12.18
N HIS A 10 20.39 -4.23 -11.52
CA HIS A 10 21.33 -4.36 -10.41
C HIS A 10 20.66 -4.53 -9.04
N LEU A 11 19.34 -4.33 -8.93
CA LEU A 11 18.55 -4.60 -7.72
C LEU A 11 18.22 -6.09 -7.52
N PHE A 12 18.59 -6.96 -8.47
CA PHE A 12 18.32 -8.39 -8.37
C PHE A 12 19.60 -9.18 -8.09
N THR A 13 19.55 -10.02 -7.06
CA THR A 13 20.53 -11.07 -6.83
C THR A 13 20.34 -12.22 -7.84
N ARG A 14 21.43 -12.87 -8.24
CA ARG A 14 21.41 -14.05 -9.10
C ARG A 14 22.19 -15.16 -8.41
N LYS A 15 21.66 -16.38 -8.42
CA LYS A 15 22.26 -17.53 -7.68
C LYS A 15 23.73 -17.78 -8.05
N GLU A 16 24.10 -17.50 -9.29
CA GLU A 16 25.45 -17.74 -9.83
C GLU A 16 26.37 -16.50 -9.74
N GLN A 17 25.90 -15.38 -9.19
CA GLN A 17 26.67 -14.14 -9.13
C GLN A 17 26.86 -13.66 -7.70
N TYR A 18 28.12 -13.53 -7.29
CA TYR A 18 28.47 -12.85 -6.06
C TYR A 18 28.13 -11.36 -6.18
N SER A 19 27.19 -10.88 -5.35
CA SER A 19 26.73 -9.49 -5.40
C SER A 19 27.27 -8.69 -4.22
N ILE A 20 28.44 -8.07 -4.41
CA ILE A 20 29.04 -7.12 -3.45
C ILE A 20 28.01 -6.04 -3.06
N LEU A 21 27.21 -5.60 -4.03
CA LEU A 21 26.20 -4.58 -3.82
C LEU A 21 25.20 -4.99 -2.72
N HIS A 22 24.59 -6.17 -2.79
CA HIS A 22 23.61 -6.61 -1.78
C HIS A 22 24.25 -7.01 -0.44
N LEU A 23 25.53 -7.42 -0.46
CA LEU A 23 26.29 -7.76 0.76
C LEU A 23 26.76 -6.52 1.54
N SER A 24 26.65 -5.33 0.95
CA SER A 24 27.12 -4.08 1.54
C SER A 24 26.10 -3.42 2.50
N SER A 25 24.97 -4.08 2.78
CA SER A 25 23.92 -3.67 3.72
C SER A 25 23.53 -2.18 3.62
N ARG A 26 23.97 -1.32 4.55
CA ARG A 26 23.63 0.10 4.55
C ARG A 26 24.12 0.84 3.29
N LEU A 27 25.27 0.46 2.73
CA LEU A 27 25.77 1.05 1.48
C LEU A 27 24.86 0.72 0.30
N PHE A 28 24.26 -0.47 0.29
CA PHE A 28 23.24 -0.82 -0.71
C PHE A 28 22.03 0.09 -0.63
N GLN A 29 21.51 0.35 0.58
CA GLN A 29 20.38 1.25 0.76
C GLN A 29 20.69 2.67 0.28
N GLN A 30 21.89 3.18 0.60
CA GLN A 30 22.35 4.48 0.10
C GLN A 30 22.40 4.50 -1.42
N TRP A 31 22.96 3.45 -2.02
CA TRP A 31 23.01 3.31 -3.47
C TRP A 31 21.61 3.30 -4.09
N CYS A 32 20.64 2.57 -3.51
CA CYS A 32 19.25 2.56 -3.97
C CYS A 32 18.62 3.96 -3.98
N VAL A 33 18.80 4.72 -2.89
CA VAL A 33 18.31 6.10 -2.79
C VAL A 33 19.00 7.00 -3.80
N GLU A 34 20.32 6.90 -3.95
CA GLU A 34 21.08 7.72 -4.89
C GLU A 34 20.69 7.44 -6.35
N MET A 35 20.52 6.17 -6.72
CA MET A 35 20.07 5.81 -8.07
C MET A 35 18.65 6.29 -8.34
N TYR A 36 17.75 6.21 -7.34
CA TYR A 36 16.41 6.77 -7.45
C TYR A 36 16.45 8.29 -7.66
N VAL A 37 17.25 9.03 -6.87
CA VAL A 37 17.43 10.47 -7.02
C VAL A 37 17.99 10.83 -8.40
N LYS A 38 18.95 10.05 -8.93
CA LYS A 38 19.49 10.25 -10.29
C LYS A 38 18.40 10.11 -11.36
N ILE A 39 17.56 9.08 -11.26
CA ILE A 39 16.43 8.87 -12.19
C ILE A 39 15.43 10.04 -12.09
N GLU A 40 15.03 10.42 -10.87
CA GLU A 40 14.07 11.50 -10.65
C GLU A 40 14.62 12.86 -11.10
N LEU A 41 15.91 13.13 -10.88
CA LEU A 41 16.55 14.33 -11.38
C LEU A 41 16.55 14.39 -12.91
N GLN A 42 16.80 13.26 -13.59
CA GLN A 42 16.70 13.20 -15.05
C GLN A 42 15.26 13.46 -15.54
N ARG A 43 14.26 12.90 -14.85
CA ARG A 43 12.84 13.16 -15.17
C ARG A 43 12.48 14.63 -14.98
N LEU A 44 12.87 15.24 -13.86
CA LEU A 44 12.65 16.65 -13.59
C LEU A 44 13.38 17.55 -14.59
N ARG A 45 14.62 17.19 -14.96
CA ARG A 45 15.38 17.90 -16.00
C ARG A 45 14.68 17.83 -17.35
N PHE A 46 14.16 16.66 -17.72
CA PHE A 46 13.37 16.51 -18.93
C PHE A 46 12.13 17.42 -18.90
N ILE A 47 11.36 17.39 -17.81
CA ILE A 47 10.18 18.24 -17.62
C ILE A 47 10.54 19.72 -17.74
N LYS A 48 11.63 20.14 -17.09
CA LYS A 48 12.13 21.53 -17.13
C LYS A 48 12.51 21.99 -18.54
N LEU A 49 13.13 21.11 -19.33
CA LEU A 49 13.61 21.45 -20.68
C LEU A 49 12.52 21.37 -21.76
N HIS A 50 11.46 20.59 -21.54
CA HIS A 50 10.41 20.31 -22.54
C HIS A 50 9.04 20.90 -22.17
N GLN A 51 8.99 22.04 -21.46
CA GLN A 51 7.74 22.67 -21.05
C GLN A 51 6.80 23.02 -22.21
N ALA A 52 7.36 23.43 -23.37
CA ALA A 52 6.56 23.72 -24.56
C ALA A 52 5.85 22.47 -25.10
N THR A 53 6.55 21.33 -25.17
CA THR A 53 5.99 20.05 -25.62
C THR A 53 4.97 19.49 -24.64
N LEU A 54 5.15 19.74 -23.33
CA LEU A 54 4.20 19.36 -22.28
C LEU A 54 2.95 20.25 -22.24
N ARG A 55 2.84 21.19 -23.18
CA ARG A 55 1.77 22.18 -23.26
C ARG A 55 1.54 22.95 -21.96
N ALA A 56 2.64 23.39 -21.33
CA ALA A 56 2.57 24.21 -20.12
C ALA A 56 1.85 25.55 -20.38
N ASP A 57 1.80 25.99 -21.64
CA ASP A 57 1.09 27.17 -22.16
C ASP A 57 -0.44 27.11 -21.98
N LEU A 58 -1.08 25.93 -22.01
CA LEU A 58 -2.51 25.79 -21.65
C LEU A 58 -2.80 26.18 -20.20
N TYR A 59 -1.77 26.23 -19.35
CA TYR A 59 -1.89 26.62 -17.94
C TYR A 59 -1.41 28.05 -17.69
N ARG A 60 -1.14 28.82 -18.75
CA ARG A 60 -0.67 30.21 -18.64
C ARG A 60 -1.65 31.09 -17.89
N GLY A 61 -2.96 30.91 -18.07
CA GLY A 61 -3.98 31.63 -17.29
C GLY A 61 -3.93 31.34 -15.77
N VAL A 62 -3.48 30.13 -15.37
CA VAL A 62 -3.26 29.81 -13.95
C VAL A 62 -1.99 30.50 -13.44
N ILE A 63 -0.95 30.57 -14.26
CA ILE A 63 0.30 31.27 -13.95
C ILE A 63 0.03 32.78 -13.81
N ASP A 64 -0.71 33.37 -14.75
CA ASP A 64 -1.03 34.80 -14.77
C ASP A 64 -1.91 35.19 -13.56
N ALA A 65 -2.91 34.38 -13.21
CA ALA A 65 -3.71 34.59 -11.99
C ALA A 65 -2.86 34.49 -10.71
N PHE A 66 -1.89 33.57 -10.67
CA PHE A 66 -0.98 33.41 -9.53
C PHE A 66 -0.02 34.59 -9.35
N PHE A 67 0.42 35.21 -10.45
CA PHE A 67 1.24 36.42 -10.44
C PHE A 67 0.46 37.68 -10.02
N HIS A 68 -0.84 37.72 -10.28
CA HIS A 68 -1.69 38.82 -9.84
C HIS A 68 -1.99 38.82 -8.34
N ASP A 69 -2.06 37.63 -7.70
CA ASP A 69 -2.40 37.47 -6.27
C ASP A 69 -1.19 37.35 -5.32
N GLY A 70 0.03 37.11 -5.83
CA GLY A 70 1.19 36.74 -5.01
C GLY A 70 2.42 37.63 -5.18
N ASN A 71 2.84 38.30 -4.09
CA ASN A 71 4.13 39.00 -4.02
C ASN A 71 5.27 37.98 -3.83
N LEU A 72 5.62 37.27 -4.91
CA LEU A 72 6.76 36.37 -4.97
C LEU A 72 7.90 37.12 -5.63
N GLY A 73 8.87 37.60 -4.83
CA GLY A 73 10.04 38.32 -5.34
C GLY A 73 10.70 37.61 -6.54
N LYS A 74 11.24 38.37 -7.49
CA LYS A 74 11.79 37.94 -8.80
C LYS A 74 12.06 36.43 -8.95
N VAL A 75 11.00 35.65 -9.22
CA VAL A 75 11.13 34.26 -9.64
C VAL A 75 11.37 34.26 -11.14
N GLU A 76 12.61 34.07 -11.57
CA GLU A 76 12.99 34.19 -12.99
C GLU A 76 12.45 33.04 -13.86
N ARG A 77 12.05 31.90 -13.27
CA ARG A 77 11.62 30.74 -14.06
C ARG A 77 10.61 29.84 -13.36
N PHE A 78 9.41 29.76 -13.92
CA PHE A 78 8.37 28.82 -13.51
C PHE A 78 8.48 27.50 -14.29
N VAL A 79 8.46 26.38 -13.58
CA VAL A 79 8.40 25.04 -14.18
C VAL A 79 7.14 24.36 -13.68
N LEU A 80 6.24 24.04 -14.61
CA LEU A 80 5.01 23.35 -14.29
C LEU A 80 5.26 21.84 -14.26
N LEU A 81 5.01 21.21 -13.11
CA LEU A 81 5.01 19.76 -13.01
C LEU A 81 3.71 19.19 -13.62
N PRO A 82 3.80 18.29 -14.61
CA PRO A 82 2.62 17.68 -15.21
C PRO A 82 1.97 16.63 -14.26
N PRO A 83 0.68 16.27 -14.46
CA PRO A 83 0.04 15.19 -13.71
C PRO A 83 0.70 13.80 -13.88
N SER A 84 1.57 13.63 -14.88
CA SER A 84 2.37 12.42 -15.10
C SER A 84 3.56 12.30 -14.13
N PHE A 85 3.94 13.38 -13.43
CA PHE A 85 4.99 13.34 -12.42
C PHE A 85 4.45 12.69 -11.13
N THR A 86 4.79 11.42 -10.92
CA THR A 86 4.27 10.62 -9.80
C THR A 86 4.64 11.24 -8.46
N GLY A 87 3.69 11.24 -7.51
CA GLY A 87 3.86 11.85 -6.18
C GLY A 87 3.75 13.37 -6.15
N GLY A 88 3.72 14.07 -7.29
CA GLY A 88 3.48 15.50 -7.35
C GLY A 88 2.02 15.87 -7.02
N GLU A 89 1.79 17.13 -6.64
CA GLU A 89 0.46 17.62 -6.28
C GLU A 89 -0.59 17.38 -7.38
N LYS A 90 -0.27 17.72 -8.64
CA LYS A 90 -1.18 17.51 -9.76
C LYS A 90 -1.45 16.03 -10.04
N HIS A 91 -0.47 15.17 -9.80
CA HIS A 91 -0.65 13.74 -9.90
C HIS A 91 -1.63 13.24 -8.84
N MET A 92 -1.43 13.63 -7.57
CA MET A 92 -2.33 13.25 -6.48
C MET A 92 -3.76 13.76 -6.70
N ARG A 93 -3.92 15.02 -7.13
CA ARG A 93 -5.23 15.59 -7.49
C ARG A 93 -5.89 14.83 -8.64
N LYS A 94 -5.13 14.48 -9.69
CA LYS A 94 -5.65 13.68 -10.80
C LYS A 94 -6.16 12.32 -10.31
N GLN A 95 -5.36 11.57 -9.55
CA GLN A 95 -5.76 10.26 -9.01
C GLN A 95 -7.03 10.35 -8.16
N TYR A 96 -7.16 11.41 -7.36
CA TYR A 96 -8.37 11.69 -6.58
C TYR A 96 -9.59 11.96 -7.48
N TYR A 97 -9.47 12.86 -8.47
CA TYR A 97 -10.58 13.17 -9.38
C TYR A 97 -10.98 11.97 -10.24
N ASP A 98 -10.02 11.18 -10.73
CA ASP A 98 -10.29 9.94 -11.47
C ASP A 98 -11.08 8.96 -10.58
N SER A 99 -10.69 8.81 -9.31
CA SER A 99 -11.41 7.97 -8.34
C SER A 99 -12.82 8.48 -8.05
N MET A 100 -13.01 9.80 -7.92
CA MET A 100 -14.33 10.41 -7.71
C MET A 100 -15.22 10.28 -8.95
N ALA A 101 -14.65 10.42 -10.15
CA ALA A 101 -15.35 10.21 -11.42
C ALA A 101 -15.83 8.76 -11.56
N ILE A 102 -14.98 7.80 -11.18
CA ILE A 102 -15.33 6.39 -11.08
C ILE A 102 -16.54 6.21 -10.15
N VAL A 103 -16.46 6.71 -8.90
CA VAL A 103 -17.56 6.57 -7.93
C VAL A 103 -18.85 7.25 -8.42
N ARG A 104 -18.74 8.38 -9.11
CA ARG A 104 -19.89 9.06 -9.71
C ARG A 104 -20.52 8.24 -10.85
N GLY A 105 -19.72 7.55 -11.65
CA GLY A 105 -20.19 6.78 -12.80
C GLY A 105 -20.72 5.39 -12.45
N VAL A 106 -20.06 4.67 -11.54
CA VAL A 106 -20.41 3.26 -11.20
C VAL A 106 -21.05 3.11 -9.82
N GLY A 107 -21.15 4.20 -9.05
CA GLY A 107 -21.61 4.20 -7.68
C GLY A 107 -20.52 3.88 -6.67
N LYS A 108 -20.90 3.85 -5.39
CA LYS A 108 -19.99 3.61 -4.26
C LYS A 108 -19.45 2.16 -4.27
N PRO A 109 -18.19 1.95 -3.86
CA PRO A 109 -17.63 0.61 -3.70
C PRO A 109 -18.41 -0.20 -2.65
N ASN A 110 -18.37 -1.52 -2.77
CA ASN A 110 -19.03 -2.44 -1.85
C ASN A 110 -18.07 -2.90 -0.74
N LEU A 111 -16.80 -3.12 -1.07
CA LEU A 111 -15.79 -3.61 -0.13
C LEU A 111 -14.64 -2.61 -0.01
N PHE A 112 -14.14 -2.46 1.21
CA PHE A 112 -12.92 -1.76 1.55
C PHE A 112 -11.96 -2.73 2.21
N ILE A 113 -10.84 -3.03 1.55
CA ILE A 113 -9.87 -4.05 1.96
C ILE A 113 -8.58 -3.34 2.35
N THR A 114 -8.14 -3.56 3.58
CA THR A 114 -6.81 -3.13 4.05
C THR A 114 -5.87 -4.33 3.98
N ILE A 115 -4.71 -4.14 3.36
CA ILE A 115 -3.67 -5.17 3.26
C ILE A 115 -2.45 -4.65 4.01
N THR A 116 -2.05 -5.37 5.05
CA THR A 116 -0.93 -5.00 5.92
C THR A 116 0.22 -5.97 5.68
N CYS A 117 1.43 -5.44 5.51
CA CYS A 117 2.62 -6.27 5.44
C CYS A 117 2.91 -6.93 6.80
N ASN A 118 3.13 -8.25 6.80
CA ASN A 118 3.51 -8.99 8.01
C ASN A 118 5.04 -9.15 8.05
N PRO A 119 5.75 -8.63 9.08
CA PRO A 119 7.19 -8.84 9.20
C PRO A 119 7.57 -10.31 9.40
N GLU A 120 6.62 -11.15 9.84
CA GLU A 120 6.88 -12.54 10.17
C GLU A 120 6.95 -13.47 8.95
N TRP A 121 6.69 -12.96 7.74
CA TRP A 121 6.81 -13.73 6.50
C TRP A 121 8.22 -14.32 6.34
N ASN A 122 8.30 -15.59 5.95
CA ASN A 122 9.59 -16.28 5.77
C ASN A 122 10.48 -15.53 4.77
N GLU A 123 9.90 -14.96 3.71
CA GLU A 123 10.64 -14.15 2.73
C GLU A 123 11.32 -12.91 3.35
N ILE A 124 10.79 -12.41 4.46
CA ILE A 124 11.35 -11.27 5.22
C ILE A 124 12.31 -11.77 6.31
N LYS A 125 11.98 -12.87 7.01
CA LYS A 125 12.84 -13.44 8.07
C LYS A 125 14.14 -14.03 7.54
N GLU A 126 14.08 -14.67 6.38
CA GLU A 126 15.25 -15.27 5.71
C GLU A 126 16.10 -14.19 5.01
N ALA A 127 15.60 -12.97 4.90
CA ALA A 127 16.35 -11.87 4.32
C ALA A 127 17.51 -11.47 5.23
N ILE A 128 18.59 -10.98 4.60
CA ILE A 128 19.68 -10.31 5.32
C ILE A 128 19.09 -9.11 6.07
N PRO A 129 19.52 -8.84 7.32
CA PRO A 129 19.12 -7.64 8.05
C PRO A 129 19.28 -6.38 7.20
N ASP A 130 18.38 -5.41 7.38
CA ASP A 130 18.42 -4.12 6.68
C ASP A 130 18.22 -4.21 5.15
N CYS A 131 17.26 -5.03 4.69
CA CYS A 131 16.90 -5.16 3.27
C CYS A 131 15.45 -4.66 2.97
N PRO A 132 15.18 -3.33 3.00
CA PRO A 132 13.83 -2.78 2.84
C PRO A 132 13.22 -2.99 1.44
N ASP A 133 14.05 -3.21 0.42
CA ASP A 133 13.61 -3.57 -0.92
C ASP A 133 12.96 -4.96 -0.95
N LEU A 134 13.49 -5.94 -0.20
CA LEU A 134 12.90 -7.28 -0.10
C LEU A 134 11.52 -7.23 0.55
N VAL A 135 11.37 -6.45 1.62
CA VAL A 135 10.05 -6.19 2.26
C VAL A 135 9.06 -5.63 1.24
N THR A 136 9.49 -4.61 0.49
CA THR A 136 8.64 -3.95 -0.52
C THR A 136 8.26 -4.92 -1.65
N ARG A 137 9.19 -5.78 -2.07
CA ARG A 137 8.96 -6.80 -3.11
C ARG A 137 8.02 -7.90 -2.63
N ALA A 138 8.25 -8.46 -1.44
CA ALA A 138 7.39 -9.47 -0.84
C ALA A 138 5.96 -8.95 -0.71
N PHE A 139 5.80 -7.73 -0.18
CA PHE A 139 4.50 -7.05 -0.12
C PHE A 139 3.87 -6.89 -1.50
N LYS A 140 4.63 -6.42 -2.50
CA LYS A 140 4.09 -6.19 -3.84
C LYS A 140 3.65 -7.49 -4.54
N LEU A 141 4.39 -8.57 -4.36
CA LEU A 141 4.03 -9.89 -4.87
C LEU A 141 2.72 -10.39 -4.24
N LYS A 142 2.60 -10.32 -2.92
CA LYS A 142 1.40 -10.71 -2.19
C LYS A 142 0.19 -9.82 -2.52
N LEU A 143 0.39 -8.51 -2.67
CA LEU A 143 -0.65 -7.58 -3.15
C LEU A 143 -1.14 -7.95 -4.56
N ASN A 144 -0.23 -8.32 -5.46
CA ASN A 144 -0.60 -8.75 -6.80
C ASN A 144 -1.34 -10.10 -6.79
N ALA A 145 -0.93 -11.04 -5.93
CA ALA A 145 -1.64 -12.30 -5.73
C ALA A 145 -3.07 -12.09 -5.25
N ILE A 146 -3.27 -11.25 -4.21
CA ILE A 146 -4.62 -10.86 -3.74
C ILE A 146 -5.45 -10.26 -4.87
N LYS A 147 -4.86 -9.35 -5.67
CA LYS A 147 -5.58 -8.73 -6.79
C LYS A 147 -5.99 -9.79 -7.83
N ASP A 148 -5.13 -10.76 -8.11
CA ASP A 148 -5.43 -11.85 -9.02
C ASP A 148 -6.51 -12.78 -8.47
N ASP A 149 -6.51 -13.06 -7.16
CA ASP A 149 -7.58 -13.82 -6.51
C ASP A 149 -8.93 -13.09 -6.65
N ILE A 150 -8.95 -11.78 -6.41
CA ILE A 150 -10.16 -10.94 -6.53
C ILE A 150 -10.66 -10.86 -7.97
N VAL A 151 -9.78 -10.55 -8.93
CA VAL A 151 -10.19 -10.23 -10.31
C VAL A 151 -10.25 -11.46 -11.22
N LYS A 152 -9.27 -12.37 -11.12
CA LYS A 152 -9.15 -13.53 -12.01
C LYS A 152 -9.84 -14.76 -11.43
N LYS A 153 -9.60 -15.07 -10.16
CA LYS A 153 -10.27 -16.21 -9.48
C LYS A 153 -11.68 -15.86 -9.00
N LYS A 154 -12.05 -14.57 -9.02
CA LYS A 154 -13.39 -14.08 -8.71
C LYS A 154 -13.88 -14.57 -7.34
N ILE A 155 -13.02 -14.51 -6.32
CA ILE A 155 -13.38 -14.96 -4.96
C ILE A 155 -14.58 -14.20 -4.36
N PHE A 156 -14.86 -13.00 -4.86
CA PHE A 156 -16.04 -12.21 -4.51
C PHE A 156 -17.08 -12.13 -5.64
N GLY A 157 -16.96 -12.95 -6.69
CA GLY A 157 -17.71 -12.80 -7.95
C GLY A 157 -17.07 -11.79 -8.90
N ASN A 158 -17.81 -11.36 -9.93
CA ASN A 158 -17.32 -10.33 -10.84
C ASN A 158 -17.19 -8.96 -10.15
N VAL A 159 -16.04 -8.31 -10.38
CA VAL A 159 -15.71 -7.01 -9.81
C VAL A 159 -15.28 -6.02 -10.89
N TRP A 160 -15.82 -4.81 -10.82
CA TRP A 160 -15.36 -3.67 -11.61
C TRP A 160 -16.02 -2.38 -11.10
N PRO A 161 -15.25 -1.32 -10.83
CA PRO A 161 -13.79 -1.22 -10.83
C PRO A 161 -13.15 -1.62 -9.50
N LEU A 162 -11.85 -1.90 -9.56
CA LEU A 162 -10.96 -2.08 -8.40
C LEU A 162 -9.93 -0.96 -8.40
N THR A 163 -9.85 -0.19 -7.33
CA THR A 163 -8.83 0.85 -7.14
C THR A 163 -8.07 0.58 -5.86
N TYR A 164 -6.80 0.96 -5.80
CA TYR A 164 -6.02 0.85 -4.57
C TYR A 164 -4.93 1.92 -4.50
N VAL A 165 -4.52 2.22 -3.27
CA VAL A 165 -3.36 3.06 -2.95
C VAL A 165 -2.42 2.27 -2.05
N ILE A 166 -1.12 2.50 -2.20
CA ILE A 166 -0.09 1.94 -1.30
C ILE A 166 0.46 3.10 -0.47
N GLU A 167 0.46 2.93 0.85
CA GLU A 167 0.98 3.90 1.79
C GLU A 167 2.18 3.31 2.55
N PHE A 168 3.26 4.08 2.63
CA PHE A 168 4.40 3.79 3.46
C PHE A 168 4.32 4.67 4.71
N GLN A 169 3.96 4.07 5.84
CA GLN A 169 3.92 4.80 7.11
C GLN A 169 5.35 5.09 7.58
N LYS A 170 5.60 6.26 8.19
CA LYS A 170 6.95 6.73 8.60
C LYS A 170 7.78 5.74 9.44
N ARG A 171 7.11 4.80 10.13
CA ARG A 171 7.73 3.74 10.95
C ARG A 171 7.06 2.38 10.73
N GLY A 172 6.24 2.26 9.70
CA GLY A 172 5.43 1.07 9.44
C GLY A 172 5.82 0.42 8.13
N LEU A 173 5.58 -0.88 8.04
CA LEU A 173 5.71 -1.61 6.79
C LEU A 173 4.67 -1.10 5.77
N PRO A 174 4.80 -1.44 4.48
CA PRO A 174 3.84 -1.01 3.47
C PRO A 174 2.43 -1.49 3.80
N HIS A 175 1.45 -0.62 3.56
CA HIS A 175 0.03 -0.94 3.62
C HIS A 175 -0.60 -0.62 2.27
N ALA A 176 -1.67 -1.33 1.94
CA ALA A 176 -2.51 -0.97 0.81
C ALA A 176 -3.96 -0.85 1.25
N TYR A 177 -4.63 0.17 0.72
CA TYR A 177 -6.07 0.36 0.85
C TYR A 177 -6.69 0.13 -0.52
N MET A 178 -7.61 -0.82 -0.61
CA MET A 178 -8.24 -1.23 -1.85
C MET A 178 -9.75 -1.05 -1.74
N THR A 179 -10.37 -0.46 -2.76
CA THR A 179 -11.82 -0.40 -2.90
C THR A 179 -12.25 -1.30 -4.05
N VAL A 180 -13.32 -2.07 -3.83
CA VAL A 180 -13.84 -3.02 -4.81
C VAL A 180 -15.33 -2.80 -5.00
N LYS A 181 -15.75 -2.68 -6.26
CA LYS A 181 -17.16 -2.66 -6.66
C LYS A 181 -17.56 -4.04 -7.20
N LEU A 182 -18.58 -4.63 -6.60
CA LEU A 182 -19.18 -5.88 -7.06
C LEU A 182 -20.14 -5.55 -8.20
N THR A 183 -20.05 -6.28 -9.32
CA THR A 183 -20.92 -6.05 -10.49
C THR A 183 -22.07 -7.03 -10.59
N GLU A 184 -22.01 -8.15 -9.86
CA GLU A 184 -23.10 -9.10 -9.82
C GLU A 184 -24.26 -8.56 -8.98
N GLU A 185 -25.46 -8.59 -9.57
CA GLU A 185 -26.69 -8.34 -8.83
C GLU A 185 -27.23 -9.65 -8.21
N PRO A 186 -27.83 -9.60 -7.02
CA PRO A 186 -28.00 -8.40 -6.22
C PRO A 186 -26.70 -8.02 -5.51
N SER A 187 -26.22 -6.80 -5.76
CA SER A 187 -25.12 -6.22 -5.00
C SER A 187 -25.50 -6.24 -3.52
N PRO A 188 -24.57 -6.48 -2.58
CA PRO A 188 -24.93 -6.65 -1.17
C PRO A 188 -25.53 -5.34 -0.63
N LYS A 189 -26.84 -5.36 -0.40
CA LYS A 189 -27.66 -4.22 0.07
C LYS A 189 -28.02 -4.33 1.55
N ARG A 190 -27.89 -5.52 2.13
CA ARG A 190 -28.20 -5.80 3.53
C ARG A 190 -27.00 -6.47 4.22
N PRO A 191 -26.86 -6.34 5.55
CA PRO A 191 -25.77 -6.94 6.32
C PRO A 191 -25.60 -8.44 6.03
N GLU A 192 -26.70 -9.19 5.96
CA GLU A 192 -26.68 -10.65 5.74
C GLU A 192 -26.03 -11.05 4.40
N ASN A 193 -26.02 -10.14 3.42
CA ASN A 193 -25.35 -10.39 2.15
C ASN A 193 -23.82 -10.22 2.26
N TYR A 194 -23.34 -9.46 3.25
CA TYR A 194 -21.92 -9.28 3.53
C TYR A 194 -21.33 -10.44 4.33
N ASP A 195 -22.13 -11.18 5.10
CA ASP A 195 -21.69 -12.34 5.87
C ASP A 195 -21.09 -13.46 4.99
N LYS A 196 -21.42 -13.45 3.69
CA LYS A 196 -20.80 -14.33 2.67
C LYS A 196 -19.34 -14.00 2.38
N PHE A 197 -18.92 -12.78 2.68
CA PHE A 197 -17.59 -12.25 2.35
C PHE A 197 -16.77 -11.91 3.60
N VAL A 198 -17.44 -11.64 4.71
CA VAL A 198 -16.83 -11.14 5.95
C VAL A 198 -17.36 -11.96 7.12
N CYS A 199 -16.46 -12.46 7.95
CA CYS A 199 -16.80 -13.12 9.21
C CYS A 199 -16.08 -12.40 10.36
N ALA A 200 -16.82 -12.17 11.45
CA ALA A 200 -16.31 -11.56 12.67
C ALA A 200 -15.90 -12.59 13.74
N GLU A 201 -16.02 -13.88 13.41
CA GLU A 201 -15.74 -14.99 14.31
C GLU A 201 -14.37 -15.60 14.02
N LEU A 202 -13.79 -16.24 15.04
CA LEU A 202 -12.57 -17.02 14.83
C LEU A 202 -12.90 -18.26 13.99
N PRO A 203 -12.01 -18.64 13.04
CA PRO A 203 -12.17 -19.88 12.30
C PRO A 203 -12.22 -21.08 13.24
N ASP A 204 -12.92 -22.15 12.85
CA ASP A 204 -12.87 -23.38 13.61
C ASP A 204 -11.43 -23.97 13.60
N PRO A 205 -10.81 -24.22 14.76
CA PRO A 205 -9.42 -24.68 14.84
C PRO A 205 -9.23 -26.11 14.32
N ASN A 206 -10.28 -26.92 14.24
CA ASN A 206 -10.23 -28.28 13.69
C ASN A 206 -10.46 -28.28 12.17
N LEU A 207 -11.38 -27.45 11.67
CA LEU A 207 -11.68 -27.38 10.22
C LEU A 207 -10.68 -26.52 9.46
N HIS A 208 -10.21 -25.43 10.07
CA HIS A 208 -9.32 -24.43 9.47
C HIS A 208 -8.14 -24.07 10.38
N PRO A 209 -7.28 -25.04 10.75
CA PRO A 209 -6.21 -24.83 11.73
C PRO A 209 -5.25 -23.71 11.34
N GLN A 210 -4.85 -23.63 10.07
CA GLN A 210 -3.91 -22.62 9.56
C GLN A 210 -4.49 -21.20 9.64
N LEU A 211 -5.76 -21.04 9.22
CA LEU A 211 -6.44 -19.75 9.27
C LEU A 211 -6.68 -19.32 10.72
N TYR A 212 -7.05 -20.26 11.60
CA TYR A 212 -7.20 -20.00 13.03
C TYR A 212 -5.88 -19.54 13.64
N GLU A 213 -4.77 -20.23 13.38
CA GLU A 213 -3.44 -19.84 13.86
C GLU A 213 -3.05 -18.44 13.36
N THR A 214 -3.23 -18.18 12.06
CA THR A 214 -2.90 -16.91 11.44
C THR A 214 -3.72 -15.75 12.00
N ILE A 215 -5.03 -15.91 12.14
CA ILE A 215 -5.91 -14.88 12.71
C ILE A 215 -5.59 -14.68 14.19
N SER A 216 -5.45 -15.77 14.95
CA SER A 216 -5.15 -15.69 16.38
C SER A 216 -3.83 -14.96 16.65
N LYS A 217 -2.81 -15.21 15.83
CA LYS A 217 -1.48 -14.61 15.99
C LYS A 217 -1.43 -13.14 15.54
N ASN A 218 -2.08 -12.80 14.44
CA ASN A 218 -1.86 -11.50 13.77
C ASN A 218 -3.01 -10.50 13.93
N MET A 219 -4.24 -10.98 14.19
CA MET A 219 -5.47 -10.18 14.12
C MET A 219 -6.13 -9.94 15.48
N MET A 220 -5.56 -10.53 16.53
CA MET A 220 -6.08 -10.38 17.88
C MET A 220 -5.26 -9.39 18.67
N HIS A 221 -5.97 -8.53 19.41
CA HIS A 221 -5.32 -7.71 20.40
C HIS A 221 -4.82 -8.60 21.54
N GLY A 222 -3.50 -8.61 21.76
CA GLY A 222 -2.91 -9.26 22.93
C GLY A 222 -3.38 -8.60 24.25
N PRO A 223 -3.08 -9.21 25.40
CA PRO A 223 -3.44 -8.65 26.69
C PRO A 223 -2.90 -7.22 26.85
N CYS A 224 -3.68 -6.35 27.47
CA CYS A 224 -3.31 -4.99 27.87
C CYS A 224 -3.94 -4.62 29.22
N GLY A 225 -3.73 -3.39 29.69
CA GLY A 225 -4.25 -2.96 30.99
C GLY A 225 -3.42 -3.55 32.12
N LEU A 226 -4.09 -4.14 33.12
CA LEU A 226 -3.42 -4.77 34.26
C LEU A 226 -2.62 -6.02 33.86
N LEU A 227 -3.09 -6.76 32.84
CA LEU A 227 -2.44 -7.98 32.35
C LEU A 227 -1.14 -7.69 31.59
N ASN A 228 -1.05 -6.52 30.96
CA ASN A 228 0.18 -6.05 30.31
C ASN A 228 0.24 -4.52 30.30
N PRO A 229 0.77 -3.91 31.38
CA PRO A 229 0.91 -2.47 31.49
C PRO A 229 1.89 -1.86 30.48
N LYS A 230 2.75 -2.70 29.88
CA LYS A 230 3.75 -2.31 28.86
C LYS A 230 3.22 -2.43 27.43
N ALA A 231 1.97 -2.84 27.24
CA ALA A 231 1.39 -2.96 25.91
C ALA A 231 1.45 -1.60 25.17
N PRO A 232 1.74 -1.57 23.85
CA PRO A 232 1.88 -0.33 23.08
C PRO A 232 0.65 0.60 23.09
N CYS A 233 -0.54 0.06 23.38
CA CYS A 233 -1.78 0.82 23.48
C CYS A 233 -1.98 1.53 24.83
N MET A 234 -1.16 1.23 25.84
CA MET A 234 -1.25 1.82 27.17
C MET A 234 -0.71 3.24 27.17
N LYS A 235 -1.51 4.17 27.66
CA LYS A 235 -1.13 5.57 27.87
C LYS A 235 -1.69 6.02 29.21
N ASP A 236 -0.84 6.59 30.06
CA ASP A 236 -1.22 7.06 31.40
C ASP A 236 -1.95 5.96 32.22
N SER A 237 -1.43 4.72 32.16
CA SER A 237 -1.98 3.52 32.82
C SER A 237 -3.39 3.10 32.37
N VAL A 238 -3.90 3.65 31.25
CA VAL A 238 -5.18 3.27 30.64
C VAL A 238 -4.96 2.84 29.19
N CYS A 239 -5.72 1.84 28.73
CA CYS A 239 -5.72 1.50 27.31
C CYS A 239 -6.35 2.65 26.52
N SER A 240 -5.54 3.36 25.73
CA SER A 240 -5.97 4.51 24.93
C SER A 240 -6.97 4.17 23.82
N LYS A 241 -7.13 2.88 23.51
CA LYS A 241 -8.01 2.35 22.46
C LYS A 241 -9.29 1.71 23.00
N GLY A 242 -9.45 1.65 24.31
CA GLY A 242 -10.68 1.16 24.93
C GLY A 242 -10.97 -0.33 24.70
N TYR A 243 -9.98 -1.14 24.31
CA TYR A 243 -10.14 -2.60 24.24
C TYR A 243 -10.63 -3.14 25.59
N LEU A 244 -11.64 -4.01 25.57
CA LEU A 244 -12.28 -4.52 26.79
C LEU A 244 -11.22 -5.15 27.70
N LYS A 245 -11.22 -4.71 28.96
CA LYS A 245 -10.17 -4.97 29.95
C LYS A 245 -10.25 -6.36 30.59
N ILE A 246 -11.13 -7.24 30.11
CA ILE A 246 -11.63 -8.36 30.91
C ILE A 246 -11.64 -9.64 30.08
N SER A 247 -10.91 -10.62 30.63
CA SER A 247 -10.87 -12.04 30.32
C SER A 247 -9.88 -12.53 29.25
N ASP A 248 -9.30 -13.69 29.56
CA ASP A 248 -8.42 -14.52 28.73
C ASP A 248 -9.10 -15.03 27.44
N GLN A 249 -10.38 -14.68 27.23
CA GLN A 249 -11.24 -15.21 26.16
C GLN A 249 -11.95 -14.14 25.32
N THR A 250 -11.86 -12.85 25.67
CA THR A 250 -12.53 -11.78 24.90
C THR A 250 -11.51 -11.04 24.03
N GLN A 251 -11.21 -11.64 22.88
CA GLN A 251 -10.32 -11.08 21.87
C GLN A 251 -11.14 -10.24 20.90
N HIS A 252 -10.87 -8.93 20.85
CA HIS A 252 -11.45 -8.08 19.83
C HIS A 252 -10.81 -8.40 18.48
N LEU A 253 -11.58 -9.07 17.62
CA LEU A 253 -11.22 -9.24 16.23
C LEU A 253 -11.34 -7.87 15.54
N THR A 254 -10.20 -7.24 15.26
CA THR A 254 -10.18 -6.20 14.24
C THR A 254 -10.32 -6.94 12.93
N ILE A 255 -11.48 -6.86 12.28
CA ILE A 255 -11.68 -7.44 10.95
C ILE A 255 -10.83 -6.64 9.96
N VAL A 256 -9.56 -6.99 9.86
CA VAL A 256 -8.84 -6.85 8.61
C VAL A 256 -9.08 -8.16 7.90
N VAL A 257 -9.65 -8.10 6.70
CA VAL A 257 -9.76 -9.25 5.82
C VAL A 257 -8.33 -9.65 5.45
N THR A 258 -7.70 -10.45 6.29
CA THR A 258 -6.44 -11.11 6.01
C THR A 258 -6.80 -12.29 5.14
N LEU A 259 -6.75 -12.09 3.82
CA LEU A 259 -6.72 -13.21 2.89
C LEU A 259 -5.44 -13.98 3.24
N ASP A 260 -5.58 -15.18 3.78
CA ASP A 260 -4.46 -16.06 4.08
C ASP A 260 -3.82 -16.48 2.74
N ILE A 261 -2.59 -15.99 2.51
CA ILE A 261 -1.83 -16.23 1.28
C ILE A 261 -0.93 -17.46 1.43
N GLU A 262 -0.82 -18.07 2.61
CA GLU A 262 0.09 -19.21 2.81
C GLU A 262 -0.31 -20.45 2.00
N GLY A 263 -1.60 -20.59 1.66
CA GLY A 263 -2.10 -21.65 0.79
C GLY A 263 -1.93 -21.42 -0.72
N VAL A 264 -1.56 -20.23 -1.18
CA VAL A 264 -1.59 -19.87 -2.62
C VAL A 264 -0.25 -20.10 -3.32
N ILE A 265 0.84 -20.35 -2.58
CA ILE A 265 2.19 -20.57 -3.15
C ILE A 265 2.48 -22.07 -3.45
N LYS A 266 1.53 -22.98 -3.16
CA LYS A 266 1.67 -24.43 -3.45
C LYS A 266 0.70 -24.96 -4.52
N GLY A 267 0.36 -24.13 -5.52
CA GLY A 267 -0.38 -24.54 -6.72
C GLY A 267 0.32 -24.07 -7.98
#